data_AF-A0A397VAH0-F1
#
_entry.id   AF-A0A397VAH0-F1
#
_cell.length_a   1.000
_cell.length_b   1.000
_cell.length_c   1.000
_cell.angle_alpha   90.00
_cell.angle_beta   90.00
_cell.angle_gamma   90.00
#
_symmetry.space_group_name_H-M   'P 1'
#
loop_
_entity.id
_entity.type
_entity.pdbx_description
1 polymer ?
#
loop_
_entity_poly.entity_id
_entity_poly.type
_entity_poly.pdbx_seq_one_letter_code
_entity_poly.pdbx_strand_id
1 'polypeptide(L)' 'MNDHIENNDGVISNVIPTQSFMNLENENKQLIEKILEQNQRISKILKVKELFEIAIQKYEEAVNSLGYRIEVW' A
#
# COMPACT_ATOMS: atom_id res chain seq x y z
N MET A 1 54.72 -32.27 -18.11
CA MET A 1 54.95 -32.57 -16.67
C MET A 1 55.52 -31.30 -16.06
N ASN A 2 54.80 -30.51 -15.26
CA ASN A 2 53.58 -30.73 -14.51
C ASN A 2 52.76 -29.44 -14.53
N ASP A 3 51.49 -29.58 -14.87
CA ASP A 3 50.48 -28.53 -14.77
C ASP A 3 50.25 -28.22 -13.29
N HIS A 4 50.33 -26.94 -12.91
CA HIS A 4 49.61 -26.39 -11.76
C HIS A 4 49.24 -24.94 -12.10
N ILE A 5 48.31 -24.80 -13.04
CA ILE A 5 47.42 -23.64 -13.08
C ILE A 5 46.48 -23.87 -11.90
N GLU A 6 46.75 -23.20 -10.77
CA GLU A 6 45.79 -23.12 -9.68
C GLU A 6 44.58 -22.34 -10.18
N ASN A 7 43.60 -23.09 -10.69
CA ASN A 7 42.23 -22.65 -10.86
C ASN A 7 41.67 -22.32 -9.47
N ASN A 8 41.89 -21.09 -8.99
CA ASN A 8 41.03 -20.47 -7.99
C ASN A 8 39.80 -19.88 -8.70
N ASP A 9 39.08 -20.76 -9.39
CA ASP A 9 37.68 -20.55 -9.73
C ASP A 9 36.88 -20.81 -8.45
N GLY A 10 36.06 -19.85 -8.04
CA GLY A 10 34.91 -20.20 -7.19
C GLY A 10 34.74 -19.49 -5.86
N VAL A 11 35.27 -18.29 -5.67
CA VAL A 11 34.60 -17.33 -4.78
C VAL A 11 34.49 -15.99 -5.48
N ILE A 12 33.60 -15.91 -6.48
CA ILE A 12 32.87 -14.66 -6.68
C ILE A 12 32.05 -14.50 -5.40
N SER A 13 32.68 -13.92 -4.38
CA SER A 13 31.96 -13.44 -3.23
C SER A 13 30.98 -12.45 -3.81
N ASN A 14 29.68 -12.78 -3.82
CA ASN A 14 28.60 -11.85 -4.11
C ASN A 14 28.57 -10.81 -2.97
N VAL A 15 29.64 -10.01 -2.86
CA VAL A 15 29.71 -8.85 -1.97
C VAL A 15 28.79 -7.83 -2.59
N ILE A 16 27.52 -7.87 -2.17
CA ILE A 16 26.58 -6.81 -2.47
C ILE A 16 27.18 -5.55 -1.85
N PRO A 17 27.48 -4.51 -2.65
CA PRO A 17 28.10 -3.30 -2.14
C PRO A 17 27.24 -2.70 -1.03
N THR A 18 27.85 -2.25 0.07
CA THR A 18 27.15 -1.59 1.18
C THR A 18 26.26 -0.44 0.70
N GLN A 19 26.67 0.25 -0.37
CA GLN A 19 25.87 1.28 -1.04
C GLN A 19 24.52 0.76 -1.57
N SER A 20 24.45 -0.48 -2.06
CA SER A 20 23.20 -1.10 -2.52
C SER A 20 22.23 -1.31 -1.37
N PHE A 21 22.71 -1.69 -0.17
CA PHE A 21 21.86 -1.81 1.02
C PHE A 21 21.35 -0.45 1.49
N MET A 22 22.20 0.58 1.50
CA MET A 22 21.78 1.95 1.85
C MET A 22 20.74 2.50 0.88
N ASN A 23 20.89 2.22 -0.42
CA ASN A 23 19.90 2.62 -1.42
C ASN A 23 18.55 1.92 -1.19
N LEU A 24 18.58 0.59 -0.98
CA LEU A 24 17.37 -0.19 -0.67
C LEU A 24 16.70 0.24 0.64
N GLU A 25 17.48 0.56 1.67
CA GLU A 25 16.96 1.07 2.94
C GLU A 25 16.22 2.40 2.74
N ASN A 26 16.81 3.33 1.97
CA ASN A 26 16.19 4.60 1.65
C ASN A 26 14.93 4.43 0.79
N GLU A 27 14.95 3.56 -0.23
CA GLU A 27 13.77 3.23 -1.03
C GLU A 27 12.64 2.63 -0.18
N ASN A 28 12.97 1.70 0.71
CA ASN A 28 12.01 1.10 1.64
C ASN A 28 11.40 2.16 2.56
N LYS A 29 12.21 3.08 3.10
CA LYS A 29 11.71 4.17 3.93
C LYS A 29 10.71 5.06 3.17
N GLN A 30 11.03 5.43 1.94
CA GLN A 30 10.14 6.23 1.08
C GLN A 30 8.84 5.47 0.76
N LEU A 31 8.92 4.16 0.53
CA LEU A 31 7.74 3.32 0.30
C LEU A 31 6.84 3.27 1.53
N ILE A 32 7.42 3.09 2.73
CA ILE A 32 6.66 3.08 3.99
C ILE A 32 5.95 4.42 4.20
N GLU A 33 6.63 5.55 3.97
CA GLU A 33 6.02 6.88 4.08
C GLU A 33 4.84 7.05 3.12
N LYS A 34 4.98 6.61 1.86
CA LYS A 34 3.87 6.62 0.87
C LYS A 34 2.69 5.76 1.31
N ILE A 35 2.95 4.56 1.84
CA ILE A 35 1.90 3.66 2.34
C ILE A 35 1.16 4.32 3.51
N LEU A 36 1.87 4.96 4.44
CA LEU A 36 1.26 5.66 5.56
C LEU A 36 0.38 6.82 5.08
N GLU A 37 0.84 7.61 4.10
CA GLU A 37 0.04 8.69 3.52
C GLU A 37 -1.22 8.15 2.84
N GLN A 38 -1.11 7.08 2.05
CA GLN A 38 -2.25 6.43 1.40
C GLN A 38 -3.27 5.92 2.43
N ASN A 39 -2.81 5.29 3.52
CA ASN A 39 -3.67 4.82 4.60
C ASN A 39 -4.44 5.97 5.26
N GLN A 40 -3.79 7.11 5.48
CA GLN A 40 -4.46 8.31 6.01
C GLN A 40 -5.53 8.84 5.04
N ARG A 41 -5.25 8.85 3.73
CA ARG A 41 -6.23 9.26 2.70
C ARG A 41 -7.42 8.31 2.65
N ILE A 42 -7.19 7.00 2.67
CA ILE A 42 -8.25 5.98 2.70
C ILE A 42 -9.12 6.15 3.95
N SER A 43 -8.51 6.35 5.13
CA SER A 43 -9.26 6.57 6.37
C SER A 43 -10.20 7.78 6.29
N LYS A 44 -9.77 8.89 5.66
CA LYS A 44 -10.63 10.06 5.44
C LYS A 44 -11.81 9.75 4.52
N ILE A 45 -11.57 9.01 3.43
CA ILE A 45 -12.62 8.61 2.49
C ILE A 45 -13.66 7.72 3.18
N LEU A 46 -13.22 6.76 4.00
CA LEU A 46 -14.11 5.87 4.75
C LEU A 46 -15.01 6.65 5.71
N LYS A 47 -14.46 7.62 6.44
CA LYS A 47 -15.27 8.48 7.32
C LYS A 47 -16.33 9.27 6.55
N VAL A 48 -15.96 9.80 5.38
CA VAL A 48 -16.92 10.53 4.52
C VAL A 48 -18.00 9.57 4.03
N LYS A 49 -17.63 8.35 3.61
CA LYS A 49 -18.59 7.32 3.21
C LYS A 49 -19.60 7.00 4.31
N GLU A 50 -19.15 6.79 5.55
CA GLU A 50 -20.04 6.54 6.69
C GLU A 50 -21.03 7.69 6.93
N LEU A 51 -20.58 8.94 6.81
CA LEU A 51 -21.47 10.11 6.92
C LEU A 51 -22.55 10.14 5.83
N PHE A 52 -22.19 9.77 4.59
CA PHE A 52 -23.15 9.67 3.49
C PHE A 52 -24.14 8.53 3.70
N GLU A 53 -23.69 7.36 4.16
CA GLU A 53 -24.58 6.22 4.47
C GLU A 53 -25.62 6.60 5.52
N ILE A 54 -25.21 7.28 6.60
CA ILE A 54 -26.14 7.78 7.63
C ILE A 54 -27.12 8.80 7.04
N ALA A 55 -26.65 9.70 6.17
CA ALA A 55 -27.51 10.71 5.55
C ALA A 55 -28.54 10.07 4.62
N ILE A 56 -28.14 9.08 3.82
CA ILE A 56 -29.03 8.31 2.94
C ILE A 56 -30.09 7.59 3.78
N GLN A 57 -29.70 6.92 4.86
CA GLN A 57 -30.64 6.22 5.74
C GLN A 57 -31.69 7.18 6.32
N LYS A 58 -31.26 8.34 6.82
CA LYS A 58 -32.20 9.37 7.34
C LYS A 58 -33.15 9.88 6.26
N TYR A 59 -32.65 10.03 5.04
CA TYR A 59 -33.46 10.45 3.90
C TYR A 59 -34.49 9.37 3.52
N GLU A 60 -34.08 8.11 3.44
CA GLU A 60 -34.97 6.96 3.21
C GLU A 60 -36.06 6.87 4.27
N GLU A 61 -35.71 7.00 5.55
CA GLU A 61 -36.67 7.02 6.66
C GLU A 61 -37.69 8.16 6.53
N ALA A 62 -37.24 9.37 6.18
CA ALA A 62 -38.12 10.51 5.96
C ALA A 62 -39.08 10.28 4.78
N VAL A 63 -38.59 9.77 3.65
CA VAL A 63 -39.42 9.48 2.47
C VAL A 63 -40.43 8.36 2.75
N ASN A 64 -40.00 7.30 3.44
CA ASN A 64 -40.87 6.22 3.87
C ASN A 64 -41.99 6.72 4.81
N SER A 65 -41.68 7.67 5.71
CA SER A 65 -42.70 8.28 6.59
C SER A 65 -43.79 9.04 5.85
N LEU A 66 -43.50 9.50 4.62
CA LEU A 66 -44.45 10.16 3.73
C LEU A 66 -45.26 9.17 2.88
N GLY A 67 -45.02 7.87 3.03
CA GLY A 67 -45.70 6.80 2.30
C GLY A 67 -45.10 6.49 0.92
N TYR A 68 -43.94 7.05 0.60
CA TYR A 68 -43.22 6.77 -0.65
C TYR A 68 -42.07 5.80 -0.39
N ARG A 69 -41.71 4.99 -1.40
CA ARG A 69 -40.52 4.13 -1.37
C ARG A 69 -39.53 4.59 -2.44
N ILE A 70 -38.26 4.69 -2.07
CA ILE A 70 -37.18 4.99 -3.03
C ILE A 70 -36.84 3.69 -3.78
N GLU A 71 -36.82 3.74 -5.10
CA GLU A 71 -36.35 2.65 -5.95
C GLU A 71 -35.02 3.07 -6.60
N VAL A 72 -33.98 2.28 -6.36
CA VAL A 72 -32.66 2.47 -6.96
C VAL A 72 -32.58 1.59 -8.20
N TRP A 73 -32.37 2.20 -9.37
CA TRP A 73 -32.21 1.54 -10.66
C TRP A 73 -30.75 1.21 -10.95
#